data_AF-A0A954MFN1-F1
#
_entry.id   AF-A0A954MFN1-F1
#
_cell.length_a   1.000
_cell.length_b   1.000
_cell.length_c   1.000
_cell.angle_alpha   90.00
_cell.angle_beta   90.00
_cell.angle_gamma   90.00
#
_symmetry.space_group_name_H-M   'P 1'
#
loop_
_entity.id
_entity.type
_entity.pdbx_description
1 polymer ?
#
loop_
_entity_poly.entity_id
_entity_poly.type
_entity_poly.pdbx_seq_one_letter_code
_entity_poly.pdbx_strand_id
1 'polypeptide(L)' 'HICQLTGTSQHCGIGSDLDGGFGKEQTPGDLETIADLQKIAELLSERNYSDDDITGIMHGNWIRFFRRAWSS' A
#
# COMPACT_ATOMS: atom_id res chain seq x y z
N HIS A 1 -1.32 -2.26 11.43
CA HIS A 1 -1.84 -1.30 12.42
C HIS A 1 -3.08 -0.56 11.93
N ILE A 2 -3.01 0.25 10.85
CA ILE A 2 -4.19 1.02 10.38
C ILE A 2 -5.41 0.14 10.09
N CYS A 3 -5.25 -0.96 9.34
CA CYS A 3 -6.35 -1.90 9.07
C CYS A 3 -6.96 -2.51 10.36
N GLN A 4 -6.17 -2.66 11.42
CA GLN A 4 -6.62 -3.21 12.70
C GLN A 4 -7.41 -2.16 13.50
N LEU A 5 -7.03 -0.88 13.37
CA LEU A 5 -7.77 0.23 13.97
C LEU A 5 -9.11 0.49 13.27
N THR A 6 -9.13 0.42 11.95
CA THR A 6 -10.34 0.65 11.14
C THR A 6 -11.24 -0.58 11.07
N GLY A 7 -10.73 -1.76 11.46
CA GLY A 7 -11.40 -3.05 11.27
C GLY A 7 -11.54 -3.47 9.80
N THR A 8 -10.88 -2.77 8.86
CA THR A 8 -10.98 -3.05 7.43
C THR A 8 -9.77 -2.53 6.64
N SER A 9 -9.36 -3.28 5.62
CA SER A 9 -8.33 -2.88 4.65
C SER A 9 -8.84 -1.85 3.63
N GLN A 10 -10.16 -1.70 3.46
CA GLN A 10 -10.79 -0.97 2.36
C GLN A 10 -10.47 0.53 2.29
N HIS A 11 -9.84 1.08 3.33
CA HIS A 11 -9.49 2.49 3.41
C HIS A 11 -7.98 2.72 3.51
N CYS A 12 -7.18 1.68 3.25
CA CYS A 12 -5.72 1.73 3.29
C CYS A 12 -5.15 1.60 1.88
N GLY A 13 -4.03 2.28 1.61
CA GLY A 13 -3.30 2.19 0.34
C GLY A 13 -1.82 2.51 0.53
N ILE A 14 -1.00 2.16 -0.45
CA ILE A 14 0.44 2.47 -0.43
C ILE A 14 0.68 3.89 -0.95
N GLY A 15 1.54 4.63 -0.26
CA GLY A 15 2.07 5.93 -0.67
C GLY A 15 3.50 6.03 -0.15
N SER A 16 4.48 5.64 -0.97
CA SER A 16 5.84 5.36 -0.51
C SER A 16 6.77 6.58 -0.50
N ASP A 17 6.41 7.66 -1.21
CA ASP A 17 7.17 8.90 -1.26
C ASP A 17 8.66 8.73 -1.68
N LEU A 18 8.96 7.68 -2.48
CA LEU A 18 10.32 7.24 -2.81
C LEU A 18 11.17 8.27 -3.58
N ASP A 19 10.55 9.32 -4.12
CA ASP A 19 11.17 10.46 -4.81
C ASP A 19 10.82 11.82 -4.19
N GLY A 20 10.11 11.84 -3.06
CA GLY A 20 9.54 13.04 -2.43
C GLY A 20 10.49 13.93 -1.63
N GLY A 21 11.79 13.61 -1.61
CA GLY A 21 12.83 14.42 -0.95
C GLY A 21 13.57 13.74 0.21
N PHE A 22 13.19 12.51 0.55
CA PHE A 22 13.93 11.66 1.47
C PHE A 22 14.79 10.69 0.66
N GLY A 23 16.12 10.82 0.76
CA GLY A 23 17.05 9.89 0.10
C GLY A 23 16.93 8.47 0.65
N LYS A 24 17.66 7.52 0.04
CA LYS A 24 17.73 6.10 0.47
C LYS A 24 18.02 5.89 1.96
N GLU A 25 18.57 6.90 2.63
CA GLU A 25 18.93 6.90 4.04
C GLU A 25 17.72 6.79 4.98
N GLN A 26 16.50 7.09 4.52
CA GLN A 26 15.27 7.00 5.33
C GLN A 26 14.29 5.92 4.87
N THR A 27 14.59 5.20 3.79
CA THR A 27 13.87 3.99 3.41
C THR A 27 14.29 2.80 4.28
N PRO A 28 13.40 1.85 4.59
CA PRO A 28 13.81 0.57 5.18
C PRO A 28 14.92 -0.07 4.34
N GLY A 29 15.94 -0.64 4.98
CA GLY A 29 17.17 -1.08 4.31
C GLY A 29 17.02 -2.21 3.28
N ASP A 30 15.80 -2.74 3.12
CA ASP A 30 15.39 -3.74 2.14
C ASP A 30 14.59 -3.15 0.95
N LEU A 31 14.41 -1.83 0.88
CA LEU A 31 13.79 -1.09 -0.23
C LEU A 31 14.85 -0.27 -0.98
N GLU A 32 15.42 -0.84 -2.03
CA GLU A 32 16.48 -0.21 -2.84
C GLU A 32 15.96 0.46 -4.11
N THR A 33 14.81 0.01 -4.61
CA THR A 33 14.16 0.48 -5.83
C THR A 33 12.64 0.43 -5.73
N ILE A 34 11.93 1.08 -6.65
CA ILE A 34 10.46 1.00 -6.72
C ILE A 34 9.93 -0.44 -6.93
N ALA A 35 10.75 -1.34 -7.48
CA ALA A 35 10.40 -2.74 -7.65
C ALA A 35 10.25 -3.47 -6.31
N ASP A 36 10.92 -3.00 -5.25
CA ASP A 36 10.86 -3.61 -3.92
C ASP A 36 9.51 -3.36 -3.22
N LEU A 37 8.67 -2.44 -3.71
CA LEU A 37 7.30 -2.27 -3.20
C LEU A 37 6.46 -3.55 -3.36
N GLN A 38 6.82 -4.45 -4.26
CA GLN A 38 6.14 -5.74 -4.41
C GLN A 38 6.28 -6.63 -3.17
N LYS A 39 7.36 -6.47 -2.38
CA LYS A 39 7.57 -7.19 -1.11
C LYS A 39 6.47 -6.91 -0.09
N ILE A 40 5.78 -5.77 -0.20
CA ILE A 40 4.66 -5.43 0.68
C ILE A 40 3.52 -6.43 0.51
N ALA A 41 3.26 -6.92 -0.71
CA ALA A 41 2.23 -7.92 -0.95
C ALA A 41 2.57 -9.25 -0.24
N GLU A 42 3.82 -9.69 -0.33
CA GLU A 42 4.32 -10.89 0.35
C GLU A 42 4.18 -10.75 1.88
N LEU A 43 4.64 -9.62 2.43
CA LEU A 43 4.55 -9.31 3.86
C LEU A 43 3.11 -9.24 4.39
N LEU A 44 2.14 -8.83 3.56
CA LEU A 44 0.72 -8.83 3.91
C LEU A 44 0.15 -10.25 3.89
N SER A 45 0.55 -11.07 2.90
CA SER A 45 0.17 -12.49 2.81
C SER A 45 0.63 -13.28 4.04
N GLU A 46 1.89 -13.11 4.46
CA GLU A 46 2.44 -13.71 5.69
C GLU A 46 1.67 -13.31 6.97
N ARG A 47 0.97 -12.17 6.92
CA ARG A 47 0.12 -11.66 8.00
C ARG A 47 -1.35 -12.08 7.88
N ASN A 48 -1.66 -13.03 6.99
CA ASN A 48 -2.99 -13.59 6.73
C ASN A 48 -4.00 -12.59 6.16
N TYR A 49 -3.54 -11.58 5.41
CA TYR A 49 -4.46 -10.78 4.59
C TYR A 49 -4.94 -11.62 3.41
N SER A 50 -6.21 -11.50 3.05
CA SER A 50 -6.76 -12.18 1.87
C SER A 50 -6.20 -11.58 0.58
N ASP A 51 -6.25 -12.33 -0.51
CA ASP A 51 -5.85 -11.82 -1.84
C ASP A 51 -6.65 -10.57 -2.24
N ASP A 52 -7.92 -10.50 -1.86
CA ASP A 52 -8.78 -9.34 -2.07
C ASP A 52 -8.31 -8.12 -1.27
N ASP A 53 -7.92 -8.32 0.00
CA ASP A 53 -7.38 -7.25 0.84
C ASP A 53 -6.03 -6.74 0.31
N ILE A 54 -5.15 -7.65 -0.12
CA ILE A 54 -3.85 -7.32 -0.68
C ILE A 54 -4.05 -6.53 -1.98
N THR A 55 -4.89 -7.02 -2.89
CA THR A 55 -5.24 -6.32 -4.13
C THR A 55 -5.81 -4.93 -3.85
N GLY A 56 -6.68 -4.82 -2.84
CA GLY A 56 -7.23 -3.57 -2.36
C GLY A 56 -6.15 -2.59 -1.91
N ILE A 57 -5.26 -3.01 -1.01
CA ILE A 57 -4.19 -2.18 -0.43
C ILE A 57 -3.17 -1.76 -1.50
N MET A 58 -2.78 -2.69 -2.37
CA MET A 58 -1.76 -2.45 -3.39
C MET A 58 -2.23 -1.45 -4.46
N HIS A 59 -3.52 -1.46 -4.84
CA HIS A 59 -4.05 -0.48 -5.79
C HIS A 59 -5.58 -0.32 -5.80
N GLY A 60 -6.35 -1.37 -5.50
CA GLY A 60 -7.80 -1.40 -5.71
C GLY A 60 -8.56 -0.32 -4.94
N ASN A 61 -8.10 0.03 -3.74
CA ASN A 61 -8.69 1.05 -2.89
C ASN A 61 -8.49 2.45 -3.47
N TRP A 62 -7.30 2.75 -3.99
CA TRP A 62 -7.02 4.01 -4.69
C TRP A 62 -7.86 4.16 -5.94
N ILE A 63 -7.93 3.12 -6.78
CA ILE A 63 -8.74 3.14 -8.01
C ILE A 63 -10.21 3.41 -7.67
N ARG A 64 -10.76 2.74 -6.66
CA ARG A 64 -12.15 2.95 -6.21
C ARG A 64 -12.37 4.38 -5.72
N PHE A 65 -11.44 4.92 -4.95
CA PHE A 65 -11.49 6.29 -4.47
C PHE A 65 -11.50 7.31 -5.62
N PHE A 66 -10.53 7.23 -6.53
CA PHE A 66 -10.42 8.17 -7.65
C PHE A 66 -11.60 8.07 -8.63
N ARG A 67 -12.10 6.86 -8.92
CA ARG A 67 -13.32 6.69 -9.73
C ARG A 67 -14.53 7.41 -9.14
N ARG A 68 -14.69 7.36 -7.81
CA ARG A 68 -15.77 8.06 -7.11
C ARG A 68 -15.57 9.57 -7.09
N ALA A 69 -14.32 10.04 -6.92
CA ALA A 69 -14.01 11.46 -6.90
C ALA A 69 -14.19 12.14 -8.27
N TRP A 70 -13.83 11.43 -9.35
CA TRP A 70 -13.86 11.98 -10.72
C TRP A 70 -15.15 11.71 -11.49
N SER A 71 -16.12 11.00 -10.92
CA SER A 71 -17.45 10.83 -11.52
C SER A 71 -18.36 12.05 -11.33
N SER A 72 -17.78 13.26 -11.30
CA SER A 72 -18.48 14.55 -11.19
C SER A 72 -18.47 15.31 -12.51
#